data_AF-A0A063BJT3-F1
#
_entry.id   AF-A0A063BJT3-F1
#
_cell.length_a   1.000
_cell.length_b   1.000
_cell.length_c   1.000
_cell.angle_alpha   90.00
_cell.angle_beta   90.00
_cell.angle_gamma   90.00
#
_symmetry.space_group_name_H-M   'P 1'
#
loop_
_entity.id
_entity.type
_entity.pdbx_description
1 polymer ?
#
loop_
_entity_poly.entity_id
_entity_poly.type
_entity_poly.pdbx_seq_one_letter_code
_entity_poly.pdbx_strand_id
1 'polypeptide(L)'
;MQTGWTIAAVLAGGLLAWLGAALAYHARGKRLAAQAANEMAALREALAHAEAQASGAQAAHASDAQAWTQKESELADALARQSAEADARRDALQAAQSEQAALLAMAERIEQEAGRLRGLSGTFERWHEQMISLTTQNQDMRSKNHELSSIVAHVSIVSLNASIEAARAGAAGRGFSIVASEVRTLAARSQQLSNSYRDSLNRNDLVTAATFQDIQAGGKMITAALGTVEMLTGQLSGQLRERLQGVQA
;
A
#
# COMPACT_ATOMS: atom_id res chain seq x y z
N MET A 1 -60.63 -67.77 -118.56
CA MET A 1 -60.87 -67.83 -117.10
C MET A 1 -59.55 -68.00 -116.31
N GLN A 2 -58.54 -67.14 -116.50
CA GLN A 2 -57.23 -67.24 -115.82
C GLN A 2 -56.79 -65.96 -115.08
N THR A 3 -57.55 -64.87 -115.17
CA THR A 3 -57.20 -63.56 -114.62
C THR A 3 -57.71 -63.32 -113.19
N GLY A 4 -58.62 -64.15 -112.66
CA GLY A 4 -59.13 -64.02 -111.29
C GLY A 4 -58.17 -64.55 -110.22
N TRP A 5 -57.36 -65.56 -110.53
CA TRP A 5 -56.46 -66.21 -109.57
C TRP A 5 -55.15 -65.43 -109.37
N THR A 6 -54.68 -64.71 -110.39
CA THR A 6 -53.48 -63.87 -110.30
C THR A 6 -53.72 -62.58 -109.50
N ILE A 7 -54.90 -61.97 -109.63
CA ILE A 7 -55.29 -60.81 -108.82
C ILE A 7 -55.44 -61.22 -107.34
N ALA A 8 -56.05 -62.37 -107.06
CA ALA A 8 -56.16 -62.91 -105.71
C ALA A 8 -54.78 -63.23 -105.09
N ALA A 9 -53.84 -63.78 -105.86
CA ALA A 9 -52.49 -64.09 -105.39
C ALA A 9 -51.64 -62.82 -105.11
N VAL A 10 -51.76 -61.78 -105.95
CA VAL A 10 -51.07 -60.50 -105.74
C VAL A 10 -51.66 -59.74 -104.56
N LEU A 11 -52.99 -59.75 -104.39
CA LEU A 11 -53.65 -59.17 -103.21
C LEU A 11 -53.31 -59.93 -101.92
N ALA A 12 -53.23 -61.26 -101.96
CA ALA A 12 -52.81 -62.08 -100.83
C ALA A 12 -51.34 -61.85 -100.46
N GLY A 13 -50.44 -61.74 -101.44
CA GLY A 13 -49.03 -61.39 -101.24
C GLY A 13 -48.86 -59.97 -100.69
N GLY A 14 -49.65 -59.01 -101.17
CA GLY A 14 -49.68 -57.64 -100.66
C GLY A 14 -50.21 -57.55 -99.22
N LEU A 15 -51.25 -58.32 -98.87
CA LEU A 15 -51.78 -58.44 -97.51
C LEU A 15 -50.77 -59.09 -96.56
N LEU A 16 -50.06 -60.13 -96.99
CA LEU A 16 -49.02 -60.79 -96.20
C LEU A 16 -47.79 -59.88 -96.01
N ALA A 17 -47.37 -59.16 -97.05
CA ALA A 17 -46.30 -58.17 -96.96
C ALA A 17 -46.68 -56.98 -96.06
N TRP A 18 -47.93 -56.51 -96.16
CA TRP A 18 -48.47 -55.46 -95.30
C TRP A 18 -48.60 -55.92 -93.85
N LEU A 19 -49.12 -57.12 -93.58
CA LEU A 19 -49.17 -57.72 -92.25
C LEU A 19 -47.77 -57.93 -91.66
N GLY A 20 -46.81 -58.40 -92.47
CA GLY A 20 -45.41 -58.55 -92.06
C GLY A 20 -44.74 -57.21 -91.75
N ALA A 21 -44.96 -56.19 -92.59
CA ALA A 21 -44.48 -54.83 -92.35
C ALA A 21 -45.15 -54.18 -91.13
N ALA A 22 -46.45 -54.39 -90.93
CA ALA A 22 -47.22 -53.91 -89.79
C ALA A 22 -46.77 -54.59 -88.48
N LEU A 23 -46.53 -55.91 -88.50
CA LEU A 23 -45.96 -56.67 -87.38
C LEU A 23 -44.53 -56.22 -87.07
N ALA A 24 -43.69 -56.02 -88.09
CA ALA A 24 -42.33 -55.52 -87.93
C ALA A 24 -42.32 -54.08 -87.38
N TYR A 25 -43.23 -53.22 -87.85
CA TYR A 25 -43.41 -51.85 -87.34
C TYR A 25 -43.88 -51.87 -85.89
N HIS A 26 -44.88 -52.69 -85.54
CA HIS A 26 -45.33 -52.88 -84.16
C HIS A 26 -44.24 -53.45 -83.25
N ALA A 27 -43.46 -54.44 -83.72
CA ALA A 27 -42.37 -55.05 -82.97
C ALA A 27 -41.20 -54.06 -82.77
N ARG A 28 -40.88 -53.26 -83.78
CA ARG A 28 -39.85 -52.21 -83.70
C ARG A 28 -40.30 -51.07 -82.79
N GLY A 29 -41.57 -50.68 -82.87
CA GLY A 29 -42.19 -49.72 -81.94
C GLY A 29 -42.18 -50.22 -80.49
N LYS A 30 -42.51 -51.49 -80.24
CA LYS A 30 -42.41 -52.11 -78.91
C LYS A 30 -40.98 -52.18 -78.39
N ARG A 31 -40.00 -52.48 -79.25
CA ARG A 31 -38.57 -52.49 -78.87
C ARG A 31 -38.04 -51.10 -78.53
N LEU A 32 -38.36 -50.09 -79.34
CA LEU A 32 -37.99 -48.70 -79.06
C LEU A 32 -38.67 -48.19 -77.79
N ALA A 33 -39.95 -48.51 -77.58
CA ALA A 33 -40.67 -48.19 -76.36
C ALA A 33 -40.05 -48.90 -75.14
N ALA A 34 -39.64 -50.16 -75.27
CA ALA A 34 -38.95 -50.89 -74.20
C ALA A 34 -37.55 -50.35 -73.92
N GLN A 35 -36.79 -49.93 -74.95
CA GLN A 35 -35.49 -49.27 -74.80
C GLN A 35 -35.63 -47.92 -74.10
N ALA A 36 -36.56 -47.07 -74.55
CA ALA A 36 -36.85 -45.79 -73.92
C ALA A 36 -37.35 -45.96 -72.48
N ALA A 37 -38.16 -46.99 -72.21
CA ALA A 37 -38.61 -47.31 -70.85
C ALA A 37 -37.45 -47.76 -69.94
N ASN A 38 -36.52 -48.57 -70.45
CA ASN A 38 -35.33 -48.97 -69.71
C ASN A 38 -34.36 -47.80 -69.47
N GLU A 39 -34.14 -46.94 -70.45
CA GLU A 39 -33.34 -45.72 -70.29
C GLU A 39 -33.98 -44.76 -69.28
N MET A 40 -35.29 -44.56 -69.34
CA MET A 40 -36.02 -43.77 -68.33
C MET A 40 -35.93 -44.38 -66.94
N ALA A 41 -35.96 -45.72 -66.82
CA ALA A 41 -35.78 -46.39 -65.54
C ALA A 41 -34.36 -46.19 -64.98
N ALA A 42 -33.33 -46.37 -65.81
CA ALA A 42 -31.93 -46.16 -65.43
C ALA A 42 -31.65 -44.69 -65.05
N LEU A 43 -32.20 -43.72 -65.80
CA LEU A 43 -32.10 -42.30 -65.48
C LEU A 43 -32.79 -41.98 -64.15
N ARG A 44 -33.99 -42.52 -63.89
CA ARG A 44 -34.69 -42.33 -62.61
C ARG A 44 -33.88 -42.88 -61.43
N GLU A 45 -33.28 -44.05 -61.59
CA GLU A 45 -32.44 -44.66 -60.56
C GLU A 45 -31.17 -43.84 -60.30
N ALA A 46 -30.48 -43.37 -61.36
CA ALA A 46 -29.33 -42.48 -61.24
C ALA A 46 -29.70 -41.15 -60.55
N LEU A 47 -30.85 -40.57 -60.87
CA LEU A 47 -31.34 -39.32 -60.28
C LEU A 47 -31.69 -39.52 -58.80
N ALA A 48 -32.33 -40.64 -58.45
CA ALA A 48 -32.59 -41.02 -57.05
C ALA A 48 -31.28 -41.23 -56.25
N HIS A 49 -30.26 -41.86 -56.85
CA HIS A 49 -28.95 -41.99 -56.23
C HIS A 49 -28.25 -40.64 -56.03
N ALA A 50 -28.33 -39.74 -57.02
CA ALA A 50 -27.77 -38.39 -56.92
C ALA A 50 -28.47 -37.55 -55.84
N GLU A 51 -29.81 -37.61 -55.76
CA GLU A 51 -30.59 -36.96 -54.70
C GLU A 51 -30.24 -37.52 -53.32
N ALA A 52 -30.11 -38.85 -53.19
CA ALA A 52 -29.70 -39.48 -51.95
C ALA A 52 -28.29 -39.02 -51.51
N GLN A 53 -27.32 -39.00 -52.43
CA GLN A 53 -25.98 -38.46 -52.16
C GLN A 53 -26.01 -36.98 -51.77
N ALA A 54 -26.76 -36.15 -52.50
CA ALA A 54 -26.89 -34.73 -52.21
C ALA A 54 -27.50 -34.50 -50.83
N SER A 55 -28.56 -35.22 -50.48
CA SER A 55 -29.18 -35.13 -49.14
C SER A 55 -28.23 -35.59 -48.03
N GLY A 56 -27.44 -36.65 -48.27
CA GLY A 56 -26.42 -37.11 -47.35
C GLY A 56 -25.29 -36.09 -47.14
N ALA A 57 -24.81 -35.48 -48.22
CA ALA A 57 -23.81 -34.41 -48.15
C ALA A 57 -24.35 -33.16 -47.44
N GLN A 58 -25.60 -32.77 -47.73
CA GLN A 58 -26.26 -31.64 -47.06
C GLN A 58 -26.39 -31.88 -45.55
N ALA A 59 -26.75 -33.10 -45.15
CA ALA A 59 -26.84 -33.50 -43.74
C ALA A 59 -25.47 -33.49 -43.05
N ALA A 60 -24.42 -33.99 -43.73
CA ALA A 60 -23.06 -33.93 -43.22
C ALA A 60 -22.59 -32.48 -43.03
N HIS A 61 -22.82 -31.61 -44.01
CA HIS A 61 -22.50 -30.18 -43.91
C HIS A 61 -23.27 -29.48 -42.79
N ALA A 62 -24.55 -29.81 -42.59
CA ALA A 62 -25.35 -29.27 -41.49
C ALA A 62 -24.79 -29.70 -40.13
N SER A 63 -24.39 -30.98 -39.99
CA SER A 63 -23.74 -31.50 -38.78
C SER A 63 -22.39 -30.82 -38.52
N ASP A 64 -21.56 -30.66 -39.54
CA ASP A 64 -20.26 -29.99 -39.42
C ASP A 64 -20.43 -28.51 -39.03
N ALA A 65 -21.41 -27.81 -39.62
CA ALA A 65 -21.73 -26.44 -39.27
C ALA A 65 -22.17 -26.31 -37.80
N GLN A 66 -23.01 -27.24 -37.32
CA GLN A 66 -23.40 -27.29 -35.90
C GLN A 66 -22.19 -27.53 -34.99
N ALA A 67 -21.34 -28.50 -35.32
CA ALA A 67 -20.12 -28.77 -34.57
C ALA A 67 -19.17 -27.56 -34.53
N TRP A 68 -19.06 -26.82 -35.63
CA TRP A 68 -18.29 -25.58 -35.70
C TRP A 68 -18.87 -24.47 -34.83
N THR A 69 -20.18 -24.23 -34.89
CA THR A 69 -20.82 -23.23 -34.04
C THR A 69 -20.65 -23.55 -32.55
N GLN A 70 -20.65 -24.84 -32.19
CA GLN A 70 -20.42 -25.26 -30.80
C GLN A 70 -18.97 -24.99 -30.37
N LYS A 71 -17.98 -25.32 -31.21
CA LYS A 71 -16.57 -24.97 -30.98
C LYS A 71 -16.34 -23.47 -30.86
N GLU A 72 -17.00 -22.67 -31.69
CA GLU A 72 -16.90 -21.20 -31.65
C GLU A 72 -17.43 -20.65 -30.33
N SER A 73 -18.57 -21.15 -29.85
CA SER A 73 -19.11 -20.80 -28.54
C SER A 73 -18.17 -21.20 -27.40
N GLU A 74 -17.60 -22.40 -27.44
CA GLU A 74 -16.64 -22.87 -26.43
C GLU A 74 -15.39 -21.99 -26.38
N LEU A 75 -14.88 -21.57 -27.54
CA LEU A 75 -13.74 -20.65 -27.64
C LEU A 75 -14.09 -19.24 -27.14
N ALA A 76 -15.27 -18.73 -27.48
CA ALA A 76 -15.75 -17.44 -26.99
C ALA A 76 -15.86 -17.43 -25.45
N ASP A 77 -16.41 -18.50 -24.86
CA ASP A 77 -16.48 -18.67 -23.41
C ASP A 77 -15.09 -18.81 -22.77
N ALA A 78 -14.17 -19.54 -23.41
CA ALA A 78 -12.80 -19.67 -22.94
C ALA A 78 -12.05 -18.33 -22.96
N LEU A 79 -12.22 -17.55 -24.02
CA LEU A 79 -11.61 -16.22 -24.15
C LEU A 79 -12.19 -15.24 -23.11
N ALA A 80 -13.51 -15.27 -22.89
CA ALA A 80 -14.16 -14.45 -21.88
C ALA A 80 -13.69 -14.79 -20.45
N ARG A 81 -13.49 -16.08 -20.15
CA ARG A 81 -12.87 -16.52 -18.89
C ARG A 81 -11.44 -16.01 -18.77
N GLN A 82 -10.64 -16.16 -19.82
CA GLN A 82 -9.24 -15.71 -19.83
C GLN A 82 -9.11 -14.19 -19.66
N SER A 83 -9.98 -13.40 -20.31
CA SER A 83 -9.97 -11.95 -20.15
C SER A 83 -10.34 -11.55 -18.72
N ALA A 84 -11.38 -12.17 -18.14
CA ALA A 84 -11.77 -11.92 -16.76
C ALA A 84 -10.66 -12.28 -15.77
N GLU A 85 -9.95 -13.40 -15.99
CA GLU A 85 -8.77 -13.77 -15.20
C GLU A 85 -7.62 -12.77 -15.36
N ALA A 86 -7.39 -12.26 -16.57
CA ALA A 86 -6.34 -11.27 -16.83
C ALA A 86 -6.64 -9.93 -16.15
N ASP A 87 -7.89 -9.47 -16.19
CA ASP A 87 -8.34 -8.25 -15.50
C ASP A 87 -8.21 -8.42 -13.98
N ALA A 88 -8.65 -9.55 -13.43
CA ALA A 88 -8.50 -9.84 -12.00
C ALA A 88 -7.03 -9.86 -11.56
N ARG A 89 -6.12 -10.43 -12.37
CA ARG A 89 -4.67 -10.40 -12.10
C ARG A 89 -4.11 -8.98 -12.15
N ARG A 90 -4.55 -8.16 -13.11
CA ARG A 90 -4.13 -6.77 -13.24
C ARG A 90 -4.55 -5.95 -12.01
N ASP A 91 -5.80 -6.10 -11.57
CA ASP A 91 -6.31 -5.42 -10.38
C ASP A 91 -5.56 -5.86 -9.12
N ALA A 92 -5.28 -7.16 -8.97
CA ALA A 92 -4.48 -7.68 -7.87
C ALA A 92 -3.05 -7.11 -7.85
N LEU A 93 -2.40 -7.00 -9.02
CA LEU A 93 -1.06 -6.42 -9.13
C LEU A 93 -1.06 -4.94 -8.76
N GLN A 94 -2.05 -4.18 -9.22
CA GLN A 94 -2.17 -2.76 -8.92
C GLN A 94 -2.43 -2.53 -7.42
N ALA A 95 -3.28 -3.36 -6.80
CA ALA A 95 -3.50 -3.34 -5.35
C ALA A 95 -2.19 -3.62 -4.59
N ALA A 96 -1.46 -4.67 -4.97
CA ALA A 96 -0.18 -5.04 -4.34
C ALA A 96 0.88 -3.92 -4.47
N GLN A 97 0.97 -3.27 -5.63
CA GLN A 97 1.86 -2.12 -5.83
C GLN A 97 1.49 -0.93 -4.95
N SER A 98 0.19 -0.63 -4.80
CA SER A 98 -0.28 0.45 -3.94
C SER A 98 0.01 0.19 -2.45
N GLU A 99 -0.16 -1.05 -2.02
CA GLU A 99 0.16 -1.49 -0.65
C GLU A 99 1.67 -1.38 -0.39
N GLN A 100 2.52 -1.84 -1.34
CA GLN A 100 3.97 -1.72 -1.24
C GLN A 100 4.42 -0.25 -1.13
N ALA A 101 3.84 0.64 -1.94
CA ALA A 101 4.13 2.07 -1.87
C ALA A 101 3.74 2.66 -0.50
N ALA A 102 2.60 2.25 0.06
CA ALA A 102 2.18 2.68 1.39
C ALA A 102 3.13 2.21 2.50
N LEU A 103 3.62 0.96 2.42
CA LEU A 103 4.59 0.42 3.39
C LEU A 103 5.93 1.16 3.33
N LEU A 104 6.43 1.48 2.13
CA LEU A 104 7.66 2.27 1.97
C LEU A 104 7.50 3.68 2.54
N ALA A 105 6.38 4.35 2.26
CA ALA A 105 6.08 5.67 2.84
C ALA A 105 5.97 5.62 4.37
N MET A 106 5.47 4.51 4.92
CA MET A 106 5.42 4.30 6.36
C MET A 106 6.81 4.11 6.96
N ALA A 107 7.72 3.40 6.27
CA ALA A 107 9.11 3.24 6.70
C ALA A 107 9.84 4.59 6.79
N GLU A 108 9.67 5.45 5.78
CA GLU A 108 10.25 6.79 5.78
C GLU A 108 9.74 7.65 6.94
N ARG A 109 8.43 7.59 7.24
CA ARG A 109 7.85 8.32 8.37
C ARG A 109 8.40 7.85 9.71
N ILE A 110 8.56 6.54 9.88
CA ILE A 110 9.13 5.93 11.09
C ILE A 110 10.58 6.38 11.29
N GLU A 111 11.40 6.36 10.23
CA GLU A 111 12.79 6.85 10.29
C GLU A 111 12.87 8.34 10.65
N GLN A 112 12.01 9.18 10.06
CA GLN A 112 11.95 10.60 10.40
C GLN A 112 11.59 10.81 11.88
N GLU A 113 10.62 10.06 12.40
CA GLU A 113 10.20 10.17 13.79
C GLU A 113 11.28 9.66 14.76
N ALA A 114 11.97 8.56 14.41
CA ALA A 114 13.14 8.09 15.14
C ALA A 114 14.24 9.17 15.20
N GLY A 115 14.51 9.84 14.08
CA GLY A 115 15.46 10.94 14.00
C GLY A 115 15.08 12.12 14.91
N ARG A 116 13.80 12.50 14.92
CA ARG A 116 13.29 13.56 15.82
C ARG A 116 13.44 13.17 17.30
N LEU A 117 13.07 11.94 17.66
CA LEU A 117 13.20 11.45 19.04
C LEU A 117 14.67 11.39 19.49
N ARG A 118 15.59 10.96 18.63
CA ARG A 118 17.04 11.01 18.90
C ARG A 118 17.54 12.44 19.13
N GLY A 119 17.09 13.40 18.30
CA GLY A 119 17.41 14.81 18.48
C GLY A 119 16.87 15.38 19.80
N LEU A 120 15.67 14.97 20.21
CA LEU A 120 15.08 15.35 21.48
C LEU A 120 15.86 14.74 22.66
N SER A 121 16.22 13.46 22.58
CA SER A 121 17.07 12.79 23.59
C SER A 121 18.38 13.54 23.81
N GLY A 122 19.08 13.93 22.73
CA GLY A 122 20.29 14.74 22.85
C GLY A 122 20.06 16.13 23.45
N THR A 123 18.86 16.69 23.32
CA THR A 123 18.48 17.96 23.96
C THR A 123 18.29 17.80 25.46
N PHE A 124 17.64 16.72 25.89
CA PHE A 124 17.48 16.39 27.31
C PHE A 124 18.82 16.11 27.99
N GLU A 125 19.77 15.46 27.31
CA GLU A 125 21.12 15.25 27.84
C GLU A 125 21.85 16.58 28.09
N ARG A 126 21.80 17.50 27.11
CA ARG A 126 22.39 18.85 27.30
C ARG A 126 21.72 19.61 28.45
N TRP A 127 20.40 19.53 28.58
CA TRP A 127 19.70 20.13 29.72
C TRP A 127 20.12 19.50 31.04
N HIS A 128 20.30 18.18 31.07
CA HIS A 128 20.77 17.47 32.25
C HIS A 128 22.15 17.98 32.70
N GLU A 129 23.11 18.11 31.79
CA GLU A 129 24.43 18.69 32.07
C GLU A 129 24.33 20.15 32.56
N GLN A 130 23.48 20.96 31.93
CA GLN A 130 23.24 22.34 32.36
C GLN A 130 22.66 22.44 33.77
N MET A 131 21.77 21.52 34.16
CA MET A 131 21.22 21.46 35.51
C MET A 131 22.28 21.10 36.55
N ILE A 132 23.18 20.15 36.24
CA ILE A 132 24.31 19.82 37.10
C ILE A 132 25.18 21.07 37.33
N SER A 133 25.51 21.78 36.25
CA SER A 133 26.26 23.05 36.35
C SER A 133 25.52 24.09 37.19
N LEU A 134 24.20 24.22 37.05
CA LEU A 134 23.40 25.17 37.82
C LEU A 134 23.39 24.83 39.32
N THR A 135 23.31 23.55 39.68
CA THR A 135 23.43 23.10 41.07
C THR A 135 24.80 23.47 41.65
N THR A 136 25.89 23.24 40.92
CA THR A 136 27.24 23.64 41.35
C THR A 136 27.36 25.15 41.51
N GLN A 137 26.80 25.94 40.60
CA GLN A 137 26.80 27.41 40.70
C GLN A 137 26.01 27.90 41.92
N ASN A 138 24.83 27.33 42.21
CA ASN A 138 24.08 27.68 43.42
C ASN A 138 24.86 27.33 44.70
N GLN A 139 25.59 26.21 44.73
CA GLN A 139 26.45 25.85 45.86
C GLN A 139 27.60 26.86 46.07
N ASP A 140 28.26 27.30 45.00
CA ASP A 140 29.28 28.37 45.06
C ASP A 140 28.69 29.69 45.57
N MET A 141 27.53 30.10 45.05
CA MET A 141 26.82 31.30 45.52
C MET A 141 26.44 31.22 47.00
N ARG A 142 26.04 30.03 47.48
CA ARG A 142 25.76 29.79 48.91
C ARG A 142 27.02 29.98 49.76
N SER A 143 28.16 29.46 49.31
CA SER A 143 29.44 29.63 50.01
C SER A 143 29.84 31.11 50.10
N LYS A 144 29.78 31.84 48.97
CA LYS A 144 30.07 33.28 48.91
C LYS A 144 29.14 34.11 49.79
N ASN A 145 27.85 33.78 49.81
CA ASN A 145 26.91 34.48 50.68
C ASN A 145 27.17 34.18 52.17
N HIS A 146 27.63 32.98 52.51
CA HIS A 146 28.03 32.65 53.88
C HIS A 146 29.25 33.46 54.32
N GLU A 147 30.26 33.56 53.46
CA GLU A 147 31.43 34.41 53.69
C GLU A 147 31.03 35.89 53.86
N LEU A 148 30.16 36.41 52.98
CA LEU A 148 29.62 37.76 53.09
C LEU A 148 28.91 37.98 54.44
N SER A 149 28.06 37.05 54.86
CA SER A 149 27.38 37.13 56.15
C SER A 149 28.38 37.18 57.33
N SER A 150 29.47 36.43 57.24
CA SER A 150 30.54 36.42 58.26
C SER A 150 31.27 37.77 58.31
N ILE A 151 31.61 38.33 57.15
CA ILE A 151 32.23 39.66 57.03
C ILE A 151 31.31 40.73 57.64
N VAL A 152 30.03 40.71 57.27
CA VAL A 152 29.04 41.68 57.77
C VAL A 152 28.88 41.58 59.29
N ALA A 153 28.83 40.37 59.85
CA ALA A 153 28.79 40.16 61.29
C ALA A 153 30.04 40.74 61.98
N HIS A 154 31.22 40.55 61.39
CA HIS A 154 32.47 41.12 61.90
C HIS A 154 32.47 42.66 61.85
N VAL A 155 32.04 43.26 60.74
CA VAL A 155 31.91 44.73 60.60
C VAL A 155 30.95 45.28 61.66
N SER A 156 29.84 44.59 61.94
CA SER A 156 28.91 44.97 63.01
C SER A 156 29.60 45.02 64.38
N ILE A 157 30.42 44.02 64.72
CA ILE A 157 31.20 43.98 65.97
C ILE A 157 32.24 45.10 66.01
N VAL A 158 33.00 45.31 64.93
CA VAL A 158 34.01 46.38 64.85
C VAL A 158 33.36 47.75 65.00
N SER A 159 32.22 47.99 64.35
CA SER A 159 31.48 49.25 64.46
C SER A 159 30.95 49.49 65.88
N LEU A 160 30.49 48.44 66.57
CA LEU A 160 30.08 48.53 67.97
C LEU A 160 31.25 48.91 68.87
N ASN A 161 32.40 48.25 68.72
CA ASN A 161 33.61 48.56 69.48
C ASN A 161 34.06 50.01 69.23
N ALA A 162 34.00 50.48 67.97
CA ALA A 162 34.30 51.86 67.61
C ALA A 162 33.32 52.86 68.24
N SER A 163 32.02 52.56 68.28
CA SER A 163 31.02 53.39 68.97
C SER A 163 31.30 53.48 70.48
N ILE A 164 31.71 52.37 71.12
CA ILE A 164 32.06 52.34 72.55
C ILE A 164 33.29 53.21 72.82
N GLU A 165 34.35 53.06 72.03
CA GLU A 165 35.58 53.85 72.22
C GLU A 165 35.36 55.34 71.90
N ALA A 166 34.53 55.65 70.90
CA ALA A 166 34.11 57.01 70.60
C ALA A 166 33.31 57.65 71.76
N ALA A 167 32.45 56.88 72.44
CA ALA A 167 31.77 57.35 73.64
C ALA A 167 32.75 57.57 74.80
N ARG A 168 33.76 56.71 74.94
CA ARG A 168 34.82 56.81 75.96
C ARG A 168 35.69 58.06 75.80
N ALA A 169 35.95 58.48 74.55
CA ALA A 169 36.68 59.72 74.23
C ALA A 169 35.85 61.01 74.46
N GLY A 170 34.57 60.90 74.86
CA GLY A 170 33.72 62.03 75.21
C GLY A 170 33.54 63.02 74.05
N ALA A 171 33.80 64.31 74.31
CA ALA A 171 33.57 65.38 73.33
C ALA A 171 34.42 65.24 72.05
N ALA A 172 35.62 64.66 72.15
CA ALA A 172 36.54 64.43 71.03
C ALA A 172 36.09 63.27 70.12
N GLY A 173 35.30 62.32 70.64
CA GLY A 173 34.85 61.14 69.90
C GLY A 173 33.51 61.30 69.17
N ARG A 174 32.82 62.44 69.28
CA ARG A 174 31.46 62.62 68.72
C ARG A 174 31.35 62.33 67.23
N GLY A 175 32.30 62.80 66.41
CA GLY A 175 32.31 62.51 64.98
C GLY A 175 32.49 61.03 64.67
N PHE A 176 33.39 60.34 65.39
CA PHE A 176 33.61 58.90 65.26
C PHE A 176 32.40 58.08 65.70
N SER A 177 31.66 58.53 66.71
CA SER A 177 30.45 57.85 67.18
C SER A 177 29.35 57.83 66.11
N ILE A 178 29.16 58.95 65.39
CA ILE A 178 28.21 59.05 64.28
C ILE A 178 28.60 58.09 63.15
N VAL A 179 29.88 58.09 62.73
CA VAL A 179 30.38 57.19 61.68
C VAL A 179 30.19 55.73 62.08
N ALA A 180 30.54 55.37 63.32
CA ALA A 180 30.39 54.01 63.82
C ALA A 180 28.93 53.54 63.85
N SER A 181 27.98 54.42 64.21
CA SER A 181 26.54 54.14 64.15
C SER A 181 26.03 53.92 62.73
N GLU A 182 26.52 54.71 61.76
CA GLU A 182 26.14 54.56 60.35
C GLU A 182 26.68 53.25 59.77
N VAL A 183 27.95 52.91 60.07
CA VAL A 183 28.56 51.63 59.67
C VAL A 183 27.79 50.44 60.27
N ARG A 184 27.36 50.54 61.54
CA ARG A 184 26.55 49.50 62.18
C ARG A 184 25.20 49.32 61.49
N THR A 185 24.57 50.42 61.12
CA THR A 185 23.28 50.42 60.40
C THR A 185 23.44 49.80 59.01
N LEU A 186 24.52 50.12 58.30
CA LEU A 186 24.85 49.52 57.01
C LEU A 186 25.09 48.01 57.14
N ALA A 187 25.85 47.57 58.15
CA ALA A 187 26.08 46.16 58.43
C ALA A 187 24.76 45.41 58.72
N ALA A 188 23.86 45.99 59.52
CA ALA A 188 22.54 45.39 59.78
C ALA A 188 21.72 45.22 58.49
N ARG A 189 21.72 46.23 57.60
CA ARG A 189 21.05 46.15 56.30
C ARG A 189 21.70 45.10 55.39
N SER A 190 23.03 45.03 55.33
CA SER A 190 23.75 44.01 54.57
C SER A 190 23.44 42.60 55.07
N GLN A 191 23.26 42.40 56.38
CA GLN A 191 22.90 41.10 56.96
C GLN A 191 21.48 40.69 56.53
N GLN A 192 20.53 41.62 56.53
CA GLN A 192 19.18 41.37 56.03
C GLN A 192 19.19 40.98 54.55
N LEU A 193 19.99 41.66 53.73
CA LEU A 193 20.15 41.33 52.31
C LEU A 193 20.75 39.93 52.12
N SER A 194 21.81 39.59 52.88
CA SER A 194 22.43 38.26 52.85
C SER A 194 21.44 37.16 53.24
N ASN A 195 20.58 37.40 54.23
CA ASN A 195 19.51 36.46 54.61
C ASN A 195 18.49 36.28 53.48
N SER A 196 18.00 37.37 52.89
CA SER A 196 17.08 37.30 51.75
C SER A 196 17.68 36.59 50.54
N TYR A 197 18.98 36.78 50.29
CA TYR A 197 19.70 36.09 49.21
C TYR A 197 19.81 34.60 49.50
N ARG A 198 20.06 34.21 50.76
CA ARG A 198 20.05 32.80 51.20
C ARG A 198 18.70 32.14 50.94
N ASP A 199 17.60 32.83 51.23
CA ASP A 199 16.25 32.30 51.02
C ASP A 199 15.94 32.14 49.53
N SER A 200 16.43 33.05 48.68
CA SER A 200 16.34 32.92 47.23
C SER A 200 17.15 31.74 46.69
N LEU A 201 18.37 31.52 47.20
CA LEU A 201 19.17 30.35 46.85
C LEU A 201 18.49 29.03 47.25
N ASN A 202 17.88 28.97 48.44
CA ASN A 202 17.11 27.79 48.85
C ASN A 202 15.93 27.52 47.92
N ARG A 203 15.24 28.58 47.46
CA ARG A 203 14.15 28.45 46.50
C ARG A 203 14.66 28.00 45.12
N ASN A 204 15.81 28.49 44.69
CA ASN A 204 16.45 28.04 43.45
C ASN A 204 16.83 26.56 43.54
N ASP A 205 17.33 26.07 44.67
CA ASP A 205 17.66 24.65 44.86
C ASP A 205 16.41 23.77 44.68
N LEU A 206 15.27 24.17 45.26
CA LEU A 206 14.00 23.45 45.11
C LEU A 206 13.52 23.40 43.66
N VAL A 207 13.54 24.54 42.96
CA VAL A 207 13.14 24.62 41.55
C VAL A 207 14.09 23.79 40.68
N THR A 208 15.40 23.90 40.94
CA THR A 208 16.44 23.17 40.21
C THR A 208 16.25 21.65 40.36
N ALA A 209 15.97 21.18 41.57
CA ALA A 209 15.71 19.76 41.85
C ALA A 209 14.45 19.25 41.14
N ALA A 210 13.36 20.03 41.18
CA ALA A 210 12.12 19.68 40.49
C ALA A 210 12.32 19.61 38.96
N THR A 211 12.94 20.63 38.37
CA THR A 211 13.25 20.65 36.93
C THR A 211 14.17 19.50 36.52
N PHE A 212 15.12 19.12 37.37
CA PHE A 212 15.98 17.95 37.12
C PHE A 212 15.19 16.64 37.09
N GLN A 213 14.21 16.46 37.97
CA GLN A 213 13.31 15.31 37.96
C GLN A 213 12.45 15.27 36.68
N ASP A 214 11.92 16.41 36.25
CA ASP A 214 11.14 16.52 35.01
C ASP A 214 11.98 16.18 33.78
N ILE A 215 13.24 16.65 33.72
CA ILE A 215 14.19 16.30 32.65
C ILE A 215 14.46 14.80 32.63
N GLN A 216 14.69 14.18 33.79
CA GLN A 216 14.92 12.74 33.90
C GLN A 216 13.68 11.92 33.47
N ALA A 217 12.48 12.34 33.88
CA ALA A 217 11.24 11.71 33.46
C ALA A 217 11.05 11.83 31.94
N GLY A 218 11.24 13.02 31.38
CA GLY A 218 11.16 13.27 29.93
C GLY A 218 12.17 12.44 29.14
N GLY A 219 13.42 12.35 29.61
CA GLY A 219 14.46 11.51 28.99
C GLY A 219 14.08 10.02 28.95
N LYS A 220 13.50 9.49 30.04
CA LYS A 220 13.00 8.10 30.08
C LYS A 220 11.83 7.89 29.11
N MET A 221 10.90 8.83 29.04
CA MET A 221 9.77 8.77 28.09
C MET A 221 10.25 8.75 26.64
N ILE A 222 11.26 9.55 26.30
CA ILE A 222 11.85 9.56 24.96
C ILE A 222 12.52 8.24 24.63
N THR A 223 13.27 7.68 25.59
CA THR A 223 13.93 6.38 25.41
C THR A 223 12.90 5.28 25.17
N ALA A 224 11.79 5.28 25.91
CA ALA A 224 10.69 4.34 25.71
C ALA A 224 10.00 4.53 24.34
N ALA A 225 9.78 5.78 23.93
CA ALA A 225 9.22 6.09 22.62
C ALA A 225 10.14 5.61 21.49
N LEU A 226 11.46 5.81 21.63
CA LEU A 226 12.45 5.33 20.65
C LEU A 226 12.42 3.80 20.52
N GLY A 227 12.38 3.07 21.64
CA GLY A 227 12.24 1.61 21.62
C GLY A 227 10.94 1.14 20.95
N THR A 228 9.85 1.90 21.10
CA THR A 228 8.59 1.63 20.39
C THR A 228 8.73 1.82 18.89
N VAL A 229 9.40 2.88 18.45
CA VAL A 229 9.67 3.16 17.04
C VAL A 229 10.59 2.10 16.42
N GLU A 230 11.61 1.65 17.14
CA GLU A 230 12.48 0.55 16.71
C GLU A 230 11.72 -0.76 16.55
N MET A 231 10.79 -1.06 17.48
CA MET A 231 9.91 -2.22 17.37
C MET A 231 9.03 -2.16 16.11
N LEU A 232 8.40 -1.01 15.84
CA LEU A 232 7.58 -0.79 14.65
C LEU A 232 8.41 -0.94 13.36
N THR A 233 9.66 -0.45 13.38
CA THR A 233 10.61 -0.61 12.27
C THR A 233 10.89 -2.10 12.02
N GLY A 234 11.13 -2.87 13.08
CA GLY A 234 11.33 -4.32 13.02
C GLY A 234 10.13 -5.04 12.42
N GLN A 235 8.91 -4.73 12.87
CA GLN A 235 7.66 -5.31 12.35
C GLN A 235 7.46 -4.99 10.87
N LEU A 236 7.65 -3.74 10.48
CA LEU A 236 7.52 -3.31 9.08
C LEU A 236 8.53 -4.02 8.17
N SER A 237 9.78 -4.16 8.63
CA SER A 237 10.82 -4.90 7.91
C SER A 237 10.47 -6.39 7.72
N GLY A 238 9.73 -6.96 8.68
CA GLY A 238 9.22 -8.32 8.61
C GLY A 238 8.11 -8.46 7.56
N GLN A 239 7.11 -7.57 7.62
CA GLN A 239 6.01 -7.53 6.65
C GLN A 239 6.52 -7.34 5.21
N LEU A 240 7.48 -6.44 5.00
CA LEU A 240 8.11 -6.24 3.69
C LEU A 240 8.81 -7.51 3.19
N ARG A 241 9.50 -8.24 4.08
CA ARG A 241 10.16 -9.51 3.73
C ARG A 241 9.17 -10.60 3.34
N GLU A 242 8.10 -10.78 4.11
CA GLU A 242 7.05 -11.76 3.79
C GLU A 242 6.38 -11.46 2.45
N ARG A 243 6.08 -10.18 2.16
CA ARG A 243 5.51 -9.78 0.88
C ARG A 243 6.45 -10.01 -0.30
N LEU A 244 7.75 -9.73 -0.14
CA LEU A 244 8.74 -10.00 -1.18
C LEU A 244 8.89 -11.50 -1.47
N GLN A 245 8.73 -12.37 -0.47
CA GLN A 245 8.74 -13.82 -0.66
C GLN A 245 7.44 -14.32 -1.29
N GLY A 246 6.28 -13.77 -0.89
CA GLY A 246 4.97 -14.15 -1.45
C GLY A 246 4.74 -13.70 -2.90
N VAL A 247 5.51 -12.73 -3.41
CA VAL A 247 5.46 -12.32 -4.83
C VAL A 247 6.33 -13.21 -5.73
N GLN A 248 7.26 -14.00 -5.16
CA GLN A 248 8.13 -14.90 -5.90
C GLN A 248 7.60 -16.35 -6.01
N ALA A 249 6.54 -16.69 -5.28
CA ALA A 249 5.88 -18.00 -5.29
C ALA A 249 4.64 -17.97 -6.17
#